data_AF-A0A7S7U687-F1
#
_entry.id   AF-A0A7S7U687-F1
#
_cell.length_a   1.000
_cell.length_b   1.000
_cell.length_c   1.000
_cell.angle_alpha   90.00
_cell.angle_beta   90.00
_cell.angle_gamma   90.00
#
_symmetry.space_group_name_H-M   'P 1'
#
loop_
_entity.id
_entity.type
_entity.pdbx_description
1 polymer ?
#
loop_
_entity_poly.entity_id
_entity_poly.type
_entity_poly.pdbx_seq_one_letter_code
_entity_poly.pdbx_strand_id
1 'polypeptide(L)'
;MKRKIAAIFAADIAGYSRLVAEDEEETLRRLASYRSVVDDFIAKANGRIFNTAGDAVLAEFPSAVDAVRCAIDIQESLRTRNMAYPPSRQMSFRIGITIGDVVERDGDLLGDGVNIAARLEGLAEVGGICVSRAVHEQVANKLSVQFADIGAQEVKNIPTPVHAYMVAMRREDGTYATPQLKKVAKAAPAPNWMWPLVVGVVSVVAIGVGGFLYFAKLETGQVKSTAVAPRPAAAASPSATPTMAAKAPMPSPIPSSTATQTAAATTTPTPSPTAASTGKIVVSAVPFIGERQRGFLSNEYATAGDYKAYALNIGGFFGSALNQPTEEAARNAAVDQCQKRAAAAQSPRRCELYAVGNKVVYSHGEPPMPPQPWFRHDPITERAFVPKDFPMVRDQARTRLENLFAPAAKSRSVALGPGGQYFMALGATSVEDAARRSLESCGAIAGSACMTVVIDDVFVVPIPTLLRANGFFHAATNPSILADARDEVARKLGDGTGWNAVAVGTAGRPGLGLKAADEQTAVNGALADCAKHDSDCHVIAIGPFTVGPLN
;
A
#
# COMPACT_ATOMS: atom_id res chain seq x y z
N MET A 1 -4.28 -18.72 -8.84
CA MET A 1 -5.58 -18.06 -8.58
C MET A 1 -6.66 -19.13 -8.57
N LYS A 2 -7.38 -19.26 -7.46
CA LYS A 2 -8.45 -20.25 -7.32
C LYS A 2 -9.75 -19.49 -7.06
N ARG A 3 -10.73 -19.64 -7.94
CA ARG A 3 -12.10 -19.12 -7.73
C ARG A 3 -12.88 -20.10 -6.88
N LYS A 4 -13.69 -19.57 -5.98
CA LYS A 4 -14.62 -20.34 -5.15
C LYS A 4 -15.77 -19.47 -4.69
N ILE A 5 -16.92 -20.10 -4.48
CA ILE A 5 -18.02 -19.48 -3.75
C ILE A 5 -17.74 -19.63 -2.26
N ALA A 6 -17.81 -18.53 -1.53
CA ALA A 6 -17.66 -18.52 -0.07
C ALA A 6 -18.67 -17.56 0.56
N ALA A 7 -19.03 -17.82 1.82
CA ALA A 7 -19.71 -16.84 2.65
C ALA A 7 -18.66 -15.89 3.22
N ILE A 8 -18.78 -14.61 2.91
CA ILE A 8 -17.86 -13.56 3.35
C ILE A 8 -18.49 -12.83 4.53
N PHE A 9 -17.73 -12.77 5.61
CA PHE A 9 -18.07 -12.13 6.88
C PHE A 9 -17.19 -10.91 7.07
N ALA A 10 -17.80 -9.75 7.29
CA ALA A 10 -17.13 -8.52 7.64
C ALA A 10 -17.65 -8.03 8.99
N ALA A 11 -16.74 -7.65 9.90
CA ALA A 11 -17.12 -7.09 11.19
C ALA A 11 -16.21 -5.93 11.58
N ASP A 12 -16.80 -4.84 12.08
CA ASP A 12 -16.07 -3.63 12.48
C ASP A 12 -16.68 -3.01 13.76
N ILE A 13 -15.90 -2.22 14.50
CA ILE A 13 -16.36 -1.62 15.75
C ILE A 13 -17.09 -0.31 15.51
N ALA A 14 -18.27 -0.17 16.12
CA ALA A 14 -19.01 1.07 16.07
C ALA A 14 -18.37 2.15 16.96
N GLY A 15 -17.96 3.27 16.35
CA GLY A 15 -17.49 4.44 17.07
C GLY A 15 -16.09 4.29 17.67
N TYR A 16 -15.26 3.40 17.11
CA TYR A 16 -13.89 3.12 17.57
C TYR A 16 -13.04 4.38 17.74
N SER A 17 -13.06 5.30 16.78
CA SER A 17 -12.29 6.56 16.84
C SER A 17 -12.65 7.44 18.05
N ARG A 18 -13.90 7.41 18.52
CA ARG A 18 -14.32 8.14 19.73
C ARG A 18 -13.72 7.51 20.98
N LEU A 19 -13.77 6.17 21.08
CA LEU A 19 -13.24 5.43 22.24
C LEU A 19 -11.72 5.62 22.38
N VAL A 20 -10.99 5.60 21.26
CA VAL A 20 -9.55 5.88 21.23
C VAL A 20 -9.23 7.31 21.68
N ALA A 21 -10.05 8.29 21.28
CA ALA A 21 -9.85 9.68 21.68
C ALA A 21 -10.09 9.94 23.18
N GLU A 22 -10.93 9.13 23.83
CA GLU A 22 -11.22 9.24 25.26
C GLU A 22 -10.16 8.54 26.12
N ASP A 23 -9.78 7.31 25.77
CA ASP A 23 -8.72 6.55 26.46
C ASP A 23 -8.15 5.49 25.50
N GLU A 24 -7.00 5.79 24.90
CA GLU A 24 -6.37 4.92 23.90
C GLU A 24 -5.87 3.60 24.51
N GLU A 25 -5.28 3.61 25.71
CA GLU A 25 -4.66 2.43 26.30
C GLU A 25 -5.72 1.42 26.79
N GLU A 26 -6.77 1.89 27.45
CA GLU A 26 -7.90 1.05 27.88
C GLU A 26 -8.67 0.49 26.68
N THR A 27 -8.86 1.32 25.65
CA THR A 27 -9.55 0.93 24.40
C THR A 27 -8.78 -0.16 23.65
N LEU A 28 -7.45 -0.05 23.53
CA LEU A 28 -6.64 -1.05 22.85
C LEU A 28 -6.59 -2.38 23.63
N ARG A 29 -6.54 -2.36 24.97
CA ARG A 29 -6.63 -3.58 25.79
C ARG A 29 -7.98 -4.26 25.61
N ARG A 30 -9.08 -3.49 25.65
CA ARG A 30 -10.44 -4.05 25.46
C ARG A 30 -10.63 -4.59 24.05
N LEU A 31 -10.14 -3.86 23.03
CA LEU A 31 -10.13 -4.33 21.65
C LEU A 31 -9.43 -5.69 21.53
N ALA A 32 -8.25 -5.87 22.12
CA ALA A 32 -7.52 -7.13 22.08
C ALA A 32 -8.32 -8.29 22.72
N SER A 33 -8.97 -8.04 23.86
CA SER A 33 -9.85 -9.02 24.51
C SER A 33 -11.06 -9.39 23.65
N TYR A 34 -11.73 -8.38 23.07
CA TYR A 34 -12.90 -8.61 22.23
C TYR A 34 -12.52 -9.31 20.92
N ARG A 35 -11.34 -8.98 20.38
CA ARG A 35 -10.76 -9.66 19.21
C ARG A 35 -10.48 -11.11 19.45
N SER A 36 -9.83 -11.46 20.56
CA SER A 36 -9.63 -12.86 20.95
C SER A 36 -10.93 -13.66 20.93
N VAL A 37 -12.03 -13.07 21.43
CA VAL A 37 -13.34 -13.73 21.46
C VAL A 37 -13.89 -13.92 20.05
N VAL A 38 -13.83 -12.88 19.22
CA VAL A 38 -14.28 -12.94 17.81
C VAL A 38 -13.50 -14.00 17.04
N ASP A 39 -12.17 -13.99 17.16
CA ASP A 39 -11.28 -14.91 16.45
C ASP A 39 -11.54 -16.36 16.89
N ASP A 40 -11.76 -16.61 18.18
CA ASP A 40 -12.13 -17.93 18.72
C ASP A 40 -13.46 -18.44 18.16
N PHE A 41 -14.48 -17.59 18.06
CA PHE A 41 -15.78 -17.97 17.50
C PHE A 41 -15.68 -18.28 16.00
N ILE A 42 -14.93 -17.47 15.24
CA ILE A 42 -14.71 -17.70 13.81
C ILE A 42 -14.01 -19.04 13.61
N ALA A 43 -12.95 -19.33 14.36
CA ALA A 43 -12.22 -20.59 14.27
C ALA A 43 -13.11 -21.80 14.61
N LYS A 44 -13.92 -21.72 15.69
CA LYS A 44 -14.83 -22.81 16.10
C LYS A 44 -15.93 -23.09 15.09
N ALA A 45 -16.35 -22.08 14.33
CA ALA A 45 -17.35 -22.20 13.27
C ALA A 45 -16.74 -22.58 11.90
N ASN A 46 -15.50 -23.08 11.87
CA ASN A 46 -14.76 -23.44 10.66
C ASN A 46 -14.55 -22.26 9.68
N GLY A 47 -14.56 -21.04 10.21
CA GLY A 47 -14.23 -19.84 9.46
C GLY A 47 -12.71 -19.62 9.39
N ARG A 48 -12.26 -18.94 8.33
CA ARG A 48 -10.87 -18.52 8.17
C ARG A 48 -10.81 -17.01 8.06
N ILE A 49 -10.09 -16.37 8.98
CA ILE A 49 -9.75 -14.95 8.88
C ILE A 49 -8.67 -14.81 7.81
N PHE A 50 -8.95 -14.05 6.77
CA PHE A 50 -8.03 -13.84 5.66
C PHE A 50 -7.46 -12.41 5.63
N ASN A 51 -8.11 -11.46 6.31
CA ASN A 51 -7.64 -10.08 6.41
C ASN A 51 -8.15 -9.41 7.69
N THR A 52 -7.29 -8.61 8.34
CA THR A 52 -7.63 -7.78 9.49
C THR A 52 -7.08 -6.37 9.26
N ALA A 53 -7.95 -5.39 9.08
CA ALA A 53 -7.56 -4.00 8.85
C ALA A 53 -7.97 -3.16 10.06
N GLY A 54 -7.06 -3.00 11.02
CA GLY A 54 -7.35 -2.26 12.26
C GLY A 54 -8.39 -3.00 13.13
N ASP A 55 -9.52 -2.34 13.40
CA ASP A 55 -10.68 -2.86 14.11
C ASP A 55 -11.74 -3.53 13.22
N ALA A 56 -11.42 -3.72 11.93
CA ALA A 56 -12.18 -4.57 11.01
C ALA A 56 -11.61 -6.01 10.88
N VAL A 57 -12.49 -7.00 10.83
CA VAL A 57 -12.21 -8.43 10.58
C VAL A 57 -12.92 -8.86 9.31
N LEU A 58 -12.18 -9.53 8.43
CA LEU A 58 -12.70 -10.19 7.25
C LEU A 58 -12.40 -11.69 7.33
N ALA A 59 -13.46 -12.48 7.28
CA ALA A 59 -13.39 -13.93 7.35
C ALA A 59 -14.22 -14.58 6.25
N GLU A 60 -13.80 -15.77 5.84
CA GLU A 60 -14.59 -16.64 4.97
C GLU A 60 -15.11 -17.84 5.73
N PHE A 61 -16.29 -18.30 5.32
CA PHE A 61 -16.91 -19.53 5.80
C PHE A 61 -17.29 -20.40 4.61
N PRO A 62 -17.14 -21.73 4.72
CA PRO A 62 -17.63 -22.67 3.72
C PRO A 62 -19.17 -22.74 3.71
N SER A 63 -19.84 -22.25 4.75
CA SER A 63 -21.29 -22.34 4.96
C SER A 63 -21.85 -20.99 5.42
N ALA A 64 -22.86 -20.50 4.70
CA ALA A 64 -23.57 -19.28 5.09
C ALA A 64 -24.33 -19.45 6.43
N VAL A 65 -24.76 -20.67 6.74
CA VAL A 65 -25.42 -20.99 8.02
C VAL A 65 -24.45 -20.84 9.17
N ASP A 66 -23.22 -21.34 9.01
CA ASP A 66 -22.20 -21.28 10.06
C ASP A 66 -21.71 -19.84 10.25
N ALA A 67 -21.58 -19.08 9.16
CA ALA A 67 -21.29 -17.64 9.22
C ALA A 67 -22.34 -16.87 10.05
N VAL A 68 -23.63 -17.11 9.80
CA VAL A 68 -24.71 -16.41 10.51
C VAL A 68 -24.81 -16.86 11.97
N ARG A 69 -24.66 -18.17 12.26
CA ARG A 69 -24.59 -18.67 13.64
C ARG A 69 -23.42 -18.06 14.41
N CYS A 70 -22.23 -18.06 13.81
CA CYS A 70 -21.04 -17.45 14.38
C CYS A 70 -21.28 -15.96 14.68
N ALA A 71 -21.91 -15.22 13.76
CA ALA A 71 -22.25 -13.82 13.97
C ALA A 71 -23.19 -13.59 15.17
N ILE A 72 -24.22 -14.43 15.32
CA ILE A 72 -25.16 -14.37 16.44
C ILE A 72 -24.42 -14.65 17.75
N ASP A 73 -23.64 -15.74 17.80
CA ASP A 73 -22.88 -16.14 18.98
C ASP A 73 -21.89 -15.04 19.40
N ILE A 74 -21.20 -14.42 18.44
CA ILE A 74 -20.32 -13.27 18.69
C ILE A 74 -21.11 -12.13 19.32
N GLN A 75 -22.22 -11.69 18.70
CA GLN A 75 -23.00 -10.55 19.21
C GLN A 75 -23.55 -10.82 20.62
N GLU A 76 -24.02 -12.04 20.91
CA GLU A 76 -24.50 -12.41 22.25
C GLU A 76 -23.36 -12.43 23.29
N SER A 77 -22.20 -12.96 22.90
CA SER A 77 -21.01 -12.99 23.76
C SER A 77 -20.51 -11.59 24.08
N LEU A 78 -20.49 -10.70 23.09
CA LEU A 78 -20.05 -9.32 23.27
C LEU A 78 -21.06 -8.49 24.05
N ARG A 79 -22.37 -8.71 23.84
CA ARG A 79 -23.43 -8.10 24.66
C ARG A 79 -23.25 -8.42 26.14
N THR A 80 -23.00 -9.70 26.46
CA THR A 80 -22.77 -10.14 27.85
C THR A 80 -21.53 -9.48 28.46
N ARG A 81 -20.43 -9.37 27.70
CA ARG A 81 -19.21 -8.68 28.16
C ARG A 81 -19.40 -7.18 28.32
N ASN A 82 -20.18 -6.55 27.45
CA ASN A 82 -20.49 -5.12 27.52
C ASN A 82 -21.25 -4.74 28.79
N MET A 83 -21.98 -5.66 29.43
CA MET A 83 -22.64 -5.41 30.73
C MET A 83 -21.64 -5.11 31.86
N ALA A 84 -20.38 -5.51 31.74
CA ALA A 84 -19.33 -5.18 32.71
C ALA A 84 -18.84 -3.72 32.60
N TYR A 85 -19.32 -2.96 31.62
CA TYR A 85 -18.86 -1.60 31.33
C TYR A 85 -20.03 -0.60 31.23
N PRO A 86 -19.82 0.67 31.61
CA PRO A 86 -20.82 1.70 31.42
C PRO A 86 -21.10 1.94 29.93
N PRO A 87 -22.31 2.39 29.53
CA PRO A 87 -22.70 2.55 28.13
C PRO A 87 -21.73 3.36 27.27
N SER A 88 -21.09 4.40 27.84
CA SER A 88 -20.10 5.23 27.15
C SER A 88 -18.85 4.47 26.71
N ARG A 89 -18.53 3.36 27.38
CA ARG A 89 -17.32 2.53 27.19
C ARG A 89 -17.61 1.17 26.53
N GLN A 90 -18.87 0.86 26.22
CA GLN A 90 -19.23 -0.39 25.55
C GLN A 90 -18.68 -0.43 24.12
N MET A 91 -18.19 -1.60 23.71
CA MET A 91 -17.69 -1.84 22.36
C MET A 91 -18.63 -2.80 21.65
N SER A 92 -19.28 -2.33 20.60
CA SER A 92 -20.24 -3.13 19.85
C SER A 92 -19.78 -3.24 18.41
N PHE A 93 -19.80 -4.46 17.90
CA PHE A 93 -19.48 -4.72 16.50
C PHE A 93 -20.73 -4.56 15.65
N ARG A 94 -20.52 -4.13 14.41
CA ARG A 94 -21.45 -4.34 13.31
C ARG A 94 -20.95 -5.49 12.47
N ILE A 95 -21.86 -6.30 11.94
CA ILE A 95 -21.50 -7.48 11.14
C ILE A 95 -22.28 -7.46 9.83
N GLY A 96 -21.58 -7.70 8.72
CA GLY A 96 -22.11 -7.84 7.37
C GLY A 96 -21.77 -9.20 6.78
N ILE A 97 -22.74 -9.90 6.19
CA ILE A 97 -22.52 -11.24 5.61
C ILE A 97 -23.11 -11.32 4.21
N THR A 98 -22.34 -11.84 3.26
CA THR A 98 -22.83 -12.14 1.92
C THR A 98 -22.27 -13.47 1.41
N ILE A 99 -22.82 -13.97 0.30
CA ILE A 99 -22.24 -15.06 -0.47
C ILE A 99 -21.78 -14.47 -1.79
N GLY A 100 -20.56 -14.79 -2.21
CA GLY A 100 -20.02 -14.29 -3.46
C GLY A 100 -18.96 -15.21 -4.06
N ASP A 101 -18.74 -15.07 -5.36
CA ASP A 101 -17.56 -15.60 -6.03
C ASP A 101 -16.35 -14.75 -5.65
N VAL A 102 -15.33 -15.40 -5.10
CA VAL A 102 -14.10 -14.76 -4.65
C VAL A 102 -12.89 -15.48 -5.24
N VAL A 103 -11.86 -14.68 -5.52
CA VAL A 103 -10.57 -15.17 -6.00
C VAL A 103 -9.61 -15.21 -4.82
N GLU A 104 -9.10 -16.41 -4.52
CA GLU A 104 -8.05 -16.59 -3.53
C GLU A 104 -6.67 -16.34 -4.14
N ARG A 105 -5.90 -15.46 -3.48
CA ARG A 105 -4.54 -15.07 -3.85
C ARG A 105 -3.72 -14.78 -2.59
N ASP A 106 -2.60 -15.48 -2.43
CA ASP A 106 -1.62 -15.25 -1.36
C ASP A 106 -2.21 -15.26 0.07
N GLY A 107 -3.28 -16.04 0.27
CA GLY A 107 -4.01 -16.13 1.54
C GLY A 107 -5.15 -15.12 1.72
N ASP A 108 -5.25 -14.11 0.86
CA ASP A 108 -6.31 -13.10 0.82
C ASP A 108 -7.43 -13.48 -0.17
N LEU A 109 -8.61 -12.87 0.00
CA LEU A 109 -9.76 -13.04 -0.89
C LEU A 109 -10.14 -11.71 -1.52
N LEU A 110 -10.30 -11.72 -2.84
CA LEU A 110 -10.65 -10.54 -3.63
C LEU A 110 -11.93 -10.82 -4.43
N GLY A 111 -12.77 -9.80 -4.57
CA GLY A 111 -13.98 -9.85 -5.39
C GLY A 111 -15.13 -9.03 -4.80
N ASP A 112 -16.22 -8.95 -5.56
CA ASP A 112 -17.39 -8.14 -5.18
C ASP A 112 -18.01 -8.62 -3.87
N GLY A 113 -17.94 -9.92 -3.56
CA GLY A 113 -18.41 -10.47 -2.29
C GLY A 113 -17.77 -9.80 -1.07
N VAL A 114 -16.49 -9.43 -1.14
CA VAL A 114 -15.79 -8.75 -0.05
C VAL A 114 -16.29 -7.31 0.11
N ASN A 115 -16.47 -6.60 -1.00
CA ASN A 115 -16.99 -5.23 -1.01
C ASN A 115 -18.45 -5.17 -0.51
N ILE A 116 -19.28 -6.13 -0.92
CA ILE A 116 -20.67 -6.26 -0.47
C ILE A 116 -20.72 -6.53 1.03
N ALA A 117 -19.94 -7.48 1.56
CA ALA A 117 -19.92 -7.79 2.98
C ALA A 117 -19.55 -6.57 3.83
N ALA A 118 -18.49 -5.85 3.45
CA ALA A 118 -18.07 -4.62 4.13
C ALA A 118 -19.16 -3.53 4.08
N ARG A 119 -19.92 -3.44 2.98
CA ARG A 119 -21.03 -2.48 2.91
C ARG A 119 -22.20 -2.87 3.78
N LEU A 120 -22.55 -4.17 3.83
CA LEU A 120 -23.61 -4.67 4.70
C LEU A 120 -23.26 -4.44 6.16
N GLU A 121 -21.99 -4.60 6.55
CA GLU A 121 -21.50 -4.25 7.90
C GLU A 121 -21.83 -2.78 8.21
N GLY A 122 -21.49 -1.86 7.32
CA GLY A 122 -21.77 -0.44 7.52
C GLY A 122 -23.27 -0.08 7.54
N LEU A 123 -24.16 -0.97 7.07
CA LEU A 123 -25.61 -0.81 7.14
C LEU A 123 -26.22 -1.40 8.42
N ALA A 124 -25.50 -2.29 9.10
CA ALA A 124 -26.00 -2.90 10.33
C ALA A 124 -26.16 -1.85 11.45
N GLU A 125 -27.17 -2.04 12.28
CA GLU A 125 -27.27 -1.31 13.55
C GLU A 125 -26.10 -1.68 14.47
N VAL A 126 -25.79 -0.81 15.44
CA VAL A 126 -24.72 -1.07 16.43
C VAL A 126 -25.07 -2.34 17.22
N GLY A 127 -24.20 -3.36 17.20
CA GLY A 127 -24.49 -4.68 17.78
C GLY A 127 -25.39 -5.55 16.90
N GLY A 128 -25.66 -5.13 15.67
CA GLY A 128 -26.54 -5.80 14.72
C GLY A 128 -25.79 -6.61 13.66
N ILE A 129 -26.56 -7.39 12.90
CA ILE A 129 -26.09 -8.22 11.80
C ILE A 129 -26.94 -7.90 10.57
N CYS A 130 -26.29 -7.62 9.45
CA CYS A 130 -26.91 -7.38 8.16
C CYS A 130 -26.44 -8.42 7.15
N VAL A 131 -27.37 -9.01 6.41
CA VAL A 131 -27.10 -10.10 5.47
C VAL A 131 -27.68 -9.80 4.09
N SER A 132 -27.04 -10.27 3.02
CA SER A 132 -27.61 -10.17 1.68
C SER A 132 -28.77 -11.15 1.48
N ARG A 133 -29.58 -10.92 0.44
CA ARG A 133 -30.62 -11.87 0.00
C ARG A 133 -30.08 -13.29 -0.20
N ALA A 134 -28.91 -13.42 -0.81
CA ALA A 134 -28.30 -14.73 -1.07
C ALA A 134 -28.00 -15.50 0.24
N VAL A 135 -27.58 -14.80 1.29
CA VAL A 135 -27.43 -15.41 2.62
C VAL A 135 -28.79 -15.77 3.20
N HIS A 136 -29.72 -14.80 3.21
CA HIS A 136 -31.08 -15.00 3.74
C HIS A 136 -31.76 -16.25 3.17
N GLU A 137 -31.74 -16.42 1.84
CA GLU A 137 -32.32 -17.59 1.16
C GLU A 137 -31.72 -18.91 1.62
N GLN A 138 -30.42 -18.94 1.98
CA GLN A 138 -29.75 -20.15 2.45
C GLN A 138 -29.99 -20.46 3.93
N VAL A 139 -30.35 -19.45 4.76
CA VAL A 139 -30.41 -19.57 6.22
C VAL A 139 -31.81 -19.47 6.82
N ALA A 140 -32.77 -18.81 6.15
CA ALA A 140 -34.09 -18.50 6.71
C ALA A 140 -34.85 -19.73 7.22
N ASN A 141 -34.70 -20.87 6.55
CA ASN A 141 -35.37 -22.13 6.94
C ASN A 141 -34.51 -23.03 7.84
N LYS A 142 -33.29 -22.61 8.20
CA LYS A 142 -32.31 -23.43 8.94
C LYS A 142 -31.96 -22.86 10.32
N LEU A 143 -32.29 -21.59 10.56
CA LEU A 143 -32.07 -20.90 11.82
C LEU A 143 -33.39 -20.37 12.36
N SER A 144 -33.63 -20.56 13.66
CA SER A 144 -34.81 -20.03 14.36
C SER A 144 -34.62 -18.55 14.73
N VAL A 145 -34.31 -17.72 13.74
CA VAL A 145 -34.13 -16.26 13.89
C VAL A 145 -35.01 -15.52 12.89
N GLN A 146 -35.49 -14.34 13.30
CA GLN A 146 -36.30 -13.51 12.42
C GLN A 146 -35.39 -12.60 11.59
N PHE A 147 -35.80 -12.36 10.34
CA PHE A 147 -35.13 -11.44 9.44
C PHE A 147 -36.09 -10.31 9.10
N ALA A 148 -35.57 -9.09 9.10
CA ALA A 148 -36.33 -7.93 8.70
C ALA A 148 -35.77 -7.38 7.39
N ASP A 149 -36.64 -7.32 6.40
CA ASP A 149 -36.31 -6.82 5.07
C ASP A 149 -36.04 -5.30 5.10
N ILE A 150 -34.86 -4.89 4.65
CA ILE A 150 -34.48 -3.46 4.53
C ILE A 150 -34.38 -3.00 3.07
N GLY A 151 -34.79 -3.84 2.13
CA GLY A 151 -34.90 -3.54 0.70
C GLY A 151 -33.57 -3.50 -0.03
N ALA A 152 -33.62 -2.92 -1.24
CA ALA A 152 -32.46 -2.73 -2.10
C ALA A 152 -31.55 -1.61 -1.58
N GLN A 153 -30.26 -1.90 -1.47
CA GLN A 153 -29.24 -1.00 -0.97
C GLN A 153 -28.20 -0.73 -2.06
N GLU A 154 -27.94 0.56 -2.32
CA GLU A 154 -26.89 0.94 -3.26
C GLU A 154 -25.52 0.78 -2.61
N VAL A 155 -24.64 0.06 -3.32
CA VAL A 155 -23.27 -0.20 -2.91
C VAL A 155 -22.36 0.48 -3.92
N LYS A 156 -21.41 1.29 -3.42
CA LYS A 156 -20.44 1.99 -4.26
C LYS A 156 -19.67 0.96 -5.09
N ASN A 157 -19.53 1.21 -6.39
CA ASN A 157 -18.84 0.35 -7.36
C ASN A 157 -19.53 -0.98 -7.67
N ILE A 158 -20.82 -1.14 -7.36
CA ILE A 158 -21.61 -2.31 -7.78
C ILE A 158 -22.81 -1.80 -8.59
N PRO A 159 -22.94 -2.21 -9.88
CA PRO A 159 -23.97 -1.68 -10.76
C PRO A 159 -25.38 -2.13 -10.40
N THR A 160 -25.52 -3.22 -9.64
CA THR A 160 -26.82 -3.74 -9.17
C THR A 160 -26.99 -3.51 -7.66
N PRO A 161 -28.10 -2.88 -7.23
CA PRO A 161 -28.42 -2.75 -5.81
C PRO A 161 -28.49 -4.11 -5.12
N VAL A 162 -27.88 -4.21 -3.94
CA VAL A 162 -27.90 -5.44 -3.14
C VAL A 162 -29.10 -5.40 -2.21
N HIS A 163 -30.00 -6.37 -2.33
CA HIS A 163 -31.11 -6.51 -1.38
C HIS A 163 -30.60 -7.09 -0.06
N ALA A 164 -30.94 -6.43 1.05
CA ALA A 164 -30.39 -6.74 2.36
C ALA A 164 -31.49 -7.00 3.41
N TYR A 165 -31.12 -7.76 4.45
CA TYR A 165 -31.95 -8.13 5.58
C TYR A 165 -31.18 -7.91 6.88
N MET A 166 -31.85 -7.39 7.91
CA MET A 166 -31.33 -7.33 9.26
C MET A 166 -31.71 -8.60 10.01
N VAL A 167 -30.76 -9.22 10.73
CA VAL A 167 -31.07 -10.32 11.65
C VAL A 167 -31.60 -9.70 12.94
N ALA A 168 -32.81 -10.09 13.34
CA ALA A 168 -33.42 -9.59 14.55
C ALA A 168 -32.73 -10.19 15.79
N MET A 169 -31.99 -9.36 16.51
CA MET A 169 -31.36 -9.75 17.77
C MET A 169 -32.37 -9.68 18.92
N ARG A 170 -32.24 -10.60 19.89
CA ARG A 170 -33.06 -10.65 21.10
C ARG A 170 -32.66 -9.51 22.06
N ARG A 171 -33.62 -8.70 22.48
CA ARG A 171 -33.46 -7.66 23.50
C ARG A 171 -33.54 -8.24 24.91
N GLU A 172 -33.07 -7.47 25.90
CA GLU A 172 -33.06 -7.85 27.33
C GLU A 172 -34.47 -8.11 27.90
N ASP A 173 -35.49 -7.49 27.33
CA ASP A 173 -36.90 -7.70 27.66
C ASP A 173 -37.52 -8.95 27.00
N GLY A 174 -36.74 -9.73 26.27
CA GLY A 174 -37.19 -10.92 25.55
C GLY A 174 -37.89 -10.65 24.22
N THR A 175 -38.01 -9.39 23.80
CA THR A 175 -38.58 -9.02 22.50
C THR A 175 -37.52 -8.98 21.40
N TYR A 176 -37.94 -9.13 20.14
CA TYR A 176 -37.04 -9.00 18.99
C TYR A 176 -36.94 -7.54 18.53
N ALA A 177 -35.74 -7.11 18.15
CA ALA A 177 -35.56 -5.79 17.59
C ALA A 177 -36.26 -5.62 16.23
N THR A 178 -37.30 -4.80 16.15
CA THR A 178 -37.77 -4.22 14.89
C THR A 178 -36.72 -3.21 14.41
N PRO A 179 -36.05 -3.45 13.27
CA PRO A 179 -35.00 -2.56 12.80
C PRO A 179 -35.61 -1.24 12.36
N GLN A 180 -35.00 -0.16 12.80
CA GLN A 180 -35.44 1.19 12.44
C GLN A 180 -34.64 1.60 11.21
N LEU A 181 -35.31 1.63 10.05
CA LEU A 181 -34.73 2.19 8.82
C LEU A 181 -34.30 3.64 9.10
N LYS A 182 -33.00 3.85 9.29
CA LYS A 182 -32.43 5.19 9.36
C LYS A 182 -32.51 5.76 7.93
N LYS A 183 -33.61 6.46 7.63
CA LYS A 183 -33.70 7.29 6.42
C LYS A 183 -32.47 8.17 6.40
N VAL A 184 -31.58 7.95 5.45
CA VAL A 184 -30.46 8.86 5.18
C VAL A 184 -31.09 10.23 4.97
N ALA A 185 -30.83 11.16 5.89
CA ALA A 185 -31.31 12.52 5.77
C ALA A 185 -30.78 13.08 4.46
N LYS A 186 -31.68 13.42 3.53
CA LYS A 186 -31.30 14.19 2.34
C LYS A 186 -30.58 15.44 2.84
N ALA A 187 -29.40 15.71 2.29
CA ALA A 187 -28.68 16.95 2.57
C ALA A 187 -29.65 18.13 2.35
N ALA A 188 -29.88 18.92 3.39
CA ALA A 188 -30.69 20.12 3.27
C ALA A 188 -30.04 21.05 2.24
N PRO A 189 -30.83 21.76 1.39
CA PRO A 189 -30.28 22.78 0.52
C PRO A 189 -29.55 23.83 1.37
N ALA A 190 -28.37 24.27 0.90
CA ALA A 190 -27.54 25.23 1.61
C ALA A 190 -28.34 26.51 1.95
N PRO A 191 -28.18 27.07 3.17
CA PRO A 191 -28.96 28.21 3.62
C PRO A 191 -28.71 29.45 2.74
N ASN A 192 -29.78 30.15 2.38
CA ASN A 192 -29.81 31.33 1.48
C ASN A 192 -28.84 32.47 1.83
N TRP A 193 -28.23 32.47 3.01
CA TRP A 193 -27.21 33.45 3.40
C TRP A 193 -25.86 33.28 2.68
N MET A 194 -25.63 32.13 2.03
CA MET A 194 -24.38 31.87 1.28
C MET A 194 -24.37 32.51 -0.12
N TRP A 195 -25.53 32.81 -0.69
CA TRP A 195 -25.64 33.47 -2.00
C TRP A 195 -24.95 34.85 -2.07
N PRO A 196 -25.12 35.77 -1.10
CA PRO A 196 -24.42 37.05 -1.13
C PRO A 196 -22.89 36.92 -1.01
N LEU A 197 -22.37 35.88 -0.33
CA LEU A 197 -20.92 35.63 -0.26
C LEU A 197 -20.36 35.14 -1.60
N VAL A 198 -21.08 34.26 -2.30
CA VAL A 198 -20.70 33.79 -3.63
C VAL A 198 -20.74 34.94 -4.64
N VAL A 199 -21.77 35.80 -4.60
CA VAL A 199 -21.85 36.99 -5.45
C VAL A 199 -20.74 38.00 -5.14
N GLY A 200 -20.40 38.18 -3.86
CA GLY A 200 -19.29 39.03 -3.44
C GLY A 200 -17.94 38.55 -4.00
N VAL A 201 -17.65 37.26 -3.87
CA VAL A 201 -16.38 36.67 -4.39
C VAL A 201 -16.30 36.77 -5.90
N VAL A 202 -17.39 36.46 -6.63
CA VAL A 202 -17.41 36.57 -8.10
C VAL A 202 -17.22 38.02 -8.57
N SER A 203 -17.77 38.99 -7.85
CA SER A 203 -17.63 40.41 -8.19
C SER A 203 -16.20 40.91 -7.97
N VAL A 204 -15.54 40.50 -6.88
CA VAL A 204 -14.14 40.85 -6.61
C VAL A 204 -13.21 40.24 -7.65
N VAL A 205 -13.45 38.99 -8.06
CA VAL A 205 -12.67 38.33 -9.13
C VAL A 205 -12.88 39.05 -10.47
N ALA A 206 -14.11 39.43 -10.82
CA ALA A 206 -14.40 40.16 -12.06
C ALA A 206 -13.74 41.54 -12.09
N ILE A 207 -13.72 42.27 -10.97
CA ILE A 207 -13.04 43.57 -10.85
C ILE A 207 -11.51 43.40 -10.94
N GLY A 208 -10.96 42.34 -10.33
CA GLY A 208 -9.53 42.02 -10.43
C GLY A 208 -9.10 41.69 -11.86
N VAL A 209 -9.89 40.87 -12.57
CA VAL A 209 -9.63 40.51 -13.98
C VAL A 209 -9.80 41.74 -14.89
N GLY A 210 -10.83 42.55 -14.68
CA GLY A 210 -11.04 43.80 -15.43
C GLY A 210 -9.92 44.82 -15.23
N GLY A 211 -9.44 44.98 -13.99
CA GLY A 211 -8.31 45.84 -13.65
C GLY A 211 -6.99 45.35 -14.27
N PHE A 212 -6.74 44.04 -14.24
CA PHE A 212 -5.57 43.43 -14.86
C PHE A 212 -5.55 43.60 -16.40
N LEU A 213 -6.70 43.39 -17.07
CA LEU A 213 -6.82 43.58 -18.51
C LEU A 213 -6.71 45.05 -18.94
N TYR A 214 -7.16 45.99 -18.10
CA TYR A 214 -7.01 47.42 -18.35
C TYR A 214 -5.55 47.89 -18.20
N PHE A 215 -4.83 47.38 -17.20
CA PHE A 215 -3.41 47.68 -16.99
C PHE A 215 -2.53 47.10 -18.11
N ALA A 216 -2.79 45.86 -18.53
CA ALA A 216 -2.06 45.22 -19.63
C ALA A 216 -2.24 45.94 -20.98
N LYS A 217 -3.35 46.69 -21.17
CA LYS A 217 -3.61 47.46 -22.39
C LYS A 217 -2.85 48.80 -22.43
N LEU A 218 -2.42 49.32 -21.28
CA LEU A 218 -1.68 50.59 -21.17
C LEU A 218 -0.18 50.43 -21.43
N GLU A 219 0.40 49.24 -21.19
CA GLU A 219 1.84 48.99 -21.42
C GLU A 219 2.20 48.75 -22.90
N THR A 220 1.25 48.42 -23.77
CA THR A 220 1.49 48.23 -25.22
C THR A 220 1.59 49.53 -26.05
N GLY A 221 1.61 50.71 -25.40
CA GLY A 221 1.52 52.01 -26.08
C GLY A 221 2.83 52.69 -26.52
N GLN A 222 4.02 52.17 -26.19
CA GLN A 222 5.28 52.83 -26.57
C GLN A 222 6.41 51.87 -26.97
N VAL A 223 6.44 51.43 -28.23
CA VAL A 223 7.70 51.30 -28.98
C VAL A 223 7.44 51.71 -30.44
N LYS A 224 7.94 52.89 -30.82
CA LYS A 224 7.92 53.40 -32.19
C LYS A 224 9.06 52.76 -32.99
N SER A 225 8.69 52.33 -34.18
CA SER A 225 9.49 51.83 -35.31
C SER A 225 10.67 52.71 -35.71
N THR A 226 11.82 52.08 -36.01
CA THR A 226 12.74 52.57 -37.05
C THR A 226 13.07 51.42 -37.99
N ALA A 227 12.68 51.57 -39.25
CA ALA A 227 12.84 50.62 -40.34
C ALA A 227 14.06 50.99 -41.21
N VAL A 228 14.79 49.99 -41.71
CA VAL A 228 15.61 50.09 -42.93
C VAL A 228 15.44 48.78 -43.74
N ALA A 229 15.20 48.93 -45.04
CA ALA A 229 14.78 47.92 -46.01
C ALA A 229 15.97 47.40 -46.90
N PRO A 230 15.80 46.61 -48.01
CA PRO A 230 16.27 45.21 -48.05
C PRO A 230 17.09 44.76 -49.29
N ARG A 231 17.60 43.49 -49.21
CA ARG A 231 17.97 42.50 -50.27
C ARG A 231 19.24 42.74 -51.13
N PRO A 232 19.84 41.72 -51.83
CA PRO A 232 19.48 40.29 -51.95
C PRO A 232 20.65 39.25 -51.89
N ALA A 233 20.25 37.99 -52.13
CA ALA A 233 20.92 36.69 -52.00
C ALA A 233 22.01 36.32 -53.06
N ALA A 234 22.91 35.40 -52.69
CA ALA A 234 23.53 34.32 -53.49
C ALA A 234 24.55 33.57 -52.59
N ALA A 235 24.44 32.26 -52.30
CA ALA A 235 24.78 31.07 -53.09
C ALA A 235 26.28 30.73 -53.24
N ALA A 236 26.62 29.52 -52.77
CA ALA A 236 27.65 28.56 -53.26
C ALA A 236 29.16 28.65 -52.87
N SER A 237 29.56 27.66 -52.04
CA SER A 237 30.70 26.71 -52.19
C SER A 237 32.17 27.20 -52.10
N PRO A 238 33.20 26.30 -52.14
CA PRO A 238 33.92 25.81 -50.95
C PRO A 238 35.46 26.05 -51.02
N SER A 239 36.22 25.68 -49.98
CA SER A 239 37.53 24.96 -50.06
C SER A 239 38.46 25.16 -48.86
N ALA A 240 39.26 24.10 -48.64
CA ALA A 240 40.63 24.06 -48.13
C ALA A 240 40.89 23.90 -46.61
N THR A 241 41.18 22.63 -46.25
CA THR A 241 42.23 22.10 -45.35
C THR A 241 43.63 22.73 -45.63
N PRO A 242 44.74 22.46 -44.88
CA PRO A 242 44.99 21.53 -43.75
C PRO A 242 45.77 22.16 -42.56
N THR A 243 46.03 21.49 -41.41
CA THR A 243 47.23 20.65 -41.18
C THR A 243 47.43 20.43 -39.66
N MET A 244 47.60 19.16 -39.26
CA MET A 244 48.37 18.54 -38.13
C MET A 244 48.21 19.10 -36.69
N ALA A 245 48.25 18.32 -35.60
CA ALA A 245 49.14 17.20 -35.29
C ALA A 245 48.68 16.39 -34.05
N ALA A 246 49.30 15.20 -33.92
CA ALA A 246 49.59 14.43 -32.70
C ALA A 246 48.46 13.59 -32.06
N LYS A 247 48.70 12.40 -31.49
CA LYS A 247 49.72 11.33 -31.60
C LYS A 247 49.10 10.16 -30.78
N ALA A 248 49.24 8.94 -31.28
CA ALA A 248 48.77 7.65 -30.74
C ALA A 248 49.29 7.34 -29.29
N PRO A 249 48.92 6.25 -28.57
CA PRO A 249 48.44 4.96 -29.11
C PRO A 249 47.41 4.11 -28.32
N MET A 250 46.93 3.08 -29.04
CA MET A 250 46.18 1.89 -28.60
C MET A 250 46.99 0.95 -27.68
N PRO A 251 46.36 -0.14 -27.19
CA PRO A 251 46.85 -1.46 -27.60
C PRO A 251 45.77 -2.39 -28.19
N SER A 252 46.27 -3.33 -28.98
CA SER A 252 45.60 -4.31 -29.85
C SER A 252 44.87 -5.46 -29.11
N PRO A 253 44.08 -6.28 -29.84
CA PRO A 253 43.28 -7.39 -29.31
C PRO A 253 43.89 -8.78 -29.61
N ILE A 254 43.09 -9.85 -29.35
CA ILE A 254 43.12 -11.26 -29.84
C ILE A 254 43.46 -12.30 -28.73
N PRO A 255 42.96 -13.57 -28.74
CA PRO A 255 41.82 -14.22 -29.44
C PRO A 255 40.84 -14.97 -28.52
N SER A 256 39.71 -15.35 -29.13
CA SER A 256 38.76 -16.39 -28.75
C SER A 256 39.38 -17.77 -28.55
N SER A 257 38.83 -18.56 -27.63
CA SER A 257 38.84 -20.02 -27.73
C SER A 257 37.46 -20.59 -27.38
N THR A 258 37.01 -21.47 -28.26
CA THR A 258 35.78 -22.25 -28.18
C THR A 258 36.13 -23.60 -27.54
N ALA A 259 35.36 -24.02 -26.54
CA ALA A 259 35.33 -25.42 -26.11
C ALA A 259 33.89 -25.82 -25.76
N THR A 260 33.35 -26.67 -26.61
CA THR A 260 32.17 -27.51 -26.42
C THR A 260 32.45 -28.52 -25.29
N GLN A 261 31.48 -28.77 -24.39
CA GLN A 261 31.08 -30.14 -24.00
C GLN A 261 29.91 -30.20 -22.98
N THR A 262 28.86 -30.88 -23.44
CA THR A 262 28.10 -31.97 -22.79
C THR A 262 27.10 -31.68 -21.66
N ALA A 263 25.89 -32.19 -21.91
CA ALA A 263 24.78 -32.36 -21.00
C ALA A 263 25.08 -33.36 -19.86
N ALA A 264 24.53 -33.08 -18.68
CA ALA A 264 24.04 -34.10 -17.76
C ALA A 264 22.93 -33.49 -16.88
N ALA A 265 21.79 -34.17 -16.86
CA ALA A 265 20.71 -33.95 -15.90
C ALA A 265 21.21 -34.15 -14.45
N THR A 266 20.54 -33.54 -13.47
CA THR A 266 20.01 -34.20 -12.24
C THR A 266 19.54 -33.14 -11.22
N THR A 267 18.26 -33.26 -10.85
CA THR A 267 17.58 -32.83 -9.61
C THR A 267 17.51 -31.36 -9.19
N THR A 268 16.27 -30.89 -9.15
CA THR A 268 15.73 -29.92 -8.20
C THR A 268 16.11 -30.22 -6.74
N PRO A 269 16.23 -29.19 -5.90
CA PRO A 269 15.71 -29.29 -4.54
C PRO A 269 14.61 -28.25 -4.30
N THR A 270 13.47 -28.79 -3.90
CA THR A 270 12.38 -28.17 -3.14
C THR A 270 12.88 -27.12 -2.12
N PRO A 271 12.21 -25.96 -1.97
CA PRO A 271 12.47 -25.09 -0.84
C PRO A 271 11.87 -25.69 0.44
N SER A 272 12.74 -26.18 1.32
CA SER A 272 12.42 -26.50 2.72
C SER A 272 12.39 -25.22 3.57
N PRO A 273 11.64 -25.20 4.69
CA PRO A 273 11.29 -23.98 5.42
C PRO A 273 12.51 -23.32 6.05
N THR A 274 12.55 -21.99 5.94
CA THR A 274 13.63 -21.11 6.41
C THR A 274 13.95 -21.33 7.88
N ALA A 275 15.17 -21.80 8.14
CA ALA A 275 15.72 -22.01 9.47
C ALA A 275 15.96 -20.68 10.18
N ALA A 276 15.55 -20.59 11.45
CA ALA A 276 15.95 -19.52 12.35
C ALA A 276 17.48 -19.47 12.47
N SER A 277 18.10 -18.31 12.27
CA SER A 277 19.55 -18.15 12.30
C SER A 277 20.10 -18.25 13.72
N THR A 278 20.40 -19.46 14.20
CA THR A 278 21.21 -19.66 15.41
C THR A 278 22.69 -19.49 15.07
N GLY A 279 23.14 -18.24 14.93
CA GLY A 279 24.52 -17.88 14.61
C GLY A 279 25.05 -16.72 15.46
N LYS A 280 26.37 -16.52 15.43
CA LYS A 280 27.00 -15.29 15.93
C LYS A 280 26.41 -14.08 15.19
N ILE A 281 26.31 -12.92 15.83
CA ILE A 281 25.86 -11.69 15.17
C ILE A 281 26.73 -11.41 13.94
N VAL A 282 26.11 -11.45 12.76
CA VAL A 282 26.68 -10.94 11.51
C VAL A 282 26.16 -9.52 11.33
N VAL A 283 27.02 -8.52 11.51
CA VAL A 283 26.61 -7.11 11.59
C VAL A 283 25.89 -6.64 10.32
N SER A 284 26.29 -7.10 9.14
CA SER A 284 25.65 -6.76 7.87
C SER A 284 24.22 -7.31 7.72
N ALA A 285 23.91 -8.41 8.41
CA ALA A 285 22.59 -9.06 8.37
C ALA A 285 21.58 -8.43 9.35
N VAL A 286 22.02 -7.56 10.27
CA VAL A 286 21.10 -6.90 11.22
C VAL A 286 20.19 -5.94 10.46
N PRO A 287 18.86 -6.11 10.48
CA PRO A 287 17.95 -5.29 9.70
C PRO A 287 17.59 -3.96 10.42
N PHE A 288 17.01 -3.03 9.67
CA PHE A 288 16.37 -1.76 10.06
C PHE A 288 17.30 -0.67 10.60
N ILE A 289 18.50 -1.04 11.04
CA ILE A 289 19.49 -0.11 11.61
C ILE A 289 20.28 0.61 10.51
N GLY A 290 20.77 1.82 10.80
CA GLY A 290 21.65 2.58 9.89
C GLY A 290 23.14 2.30 10.10
N GLU A 291 23.97 2.82 9.20
CA GLU A 291 25.42 2.59 9.19
C GLU A 291 26.14 2.97 10.49
N ARG A 292 25.74 4.08 11.12
CA ARG A 292 26.30 4.48 12.43
C ARG A 292 26.14 3.37 13.47
N GLN A 293 25.00 2.71 13.45
CA GLN A 293 24.69 1.65 14.41
C GLN A 293 25.35 0.32 14.04
N ARG A 294 25.55 0.05 12.75
CA ARG A 294 26.42 -1.05 12.31
C ARG A 294 27.84 -0.87 12.82
N GLY A 295 28.38 0.36 12.74
CA GLY A 295 29.68 0.71 13.34
C GLY A 295 29.75 0.42 14.84
N PHE A 296 28.74 0.80 15.61
CA PHE A 296 28.64 0.47 17.04
C PHE A 296 28.66 -1.05 17.27
N LEU A 297 27.91 -1.83 16.48
CA LEU A 297 27.85 -3.28 16.64
C LEU A 297 29.20 -3.95 16.33
N SER A 298 29.89 -3.50 15.28
CA SER A 298 31.21 -4.00 14.90
C SER A 298 32.31 -3.69 15.91
N ASN A 299 32.19 -2.57 16.63
CA ASN A 299 33.23 -2.07 17.50
C ASN A 299 32.90 -2.32 18.98
N GLU A 300 31.96 -1.57 19.53
CA GLU A 300 31.65 -1.56 20.96
C GLU A 300 30.92 -2.83 21.40
N TYR A 301 29.88 -3.24 20.67
CA TYR A 301 29.12 -4.44 21.03
C TYR A 301 29.96 -5.70 20.88
N ALA A 302 30.73 -5.83 19.80
CA ALA A 302 31.56 -7.00 19.54
C ALA A 302 32.64 -7.20 20.62
N THR A 303 33.26 -6.12 21.09
CA THR A 303 34.36 -6.16 22.07
C THR A 303 33.91 -6.12 23.53
N ALA A 304 32.64 -5.78 23.80
CA ALA A 304 32.08 -5.82 25.14
C ALA A 304 32.12 -7.23 25.75
N GLY A 305 32.27 -7.28 27.08
CA GLY A 305 32.30 -8.51 27.86
C GLY A 305 30.95 -9.22 27.91
N ASP A 306 30.88 -10.24 28.76
CA ASP A 306 29.68 -11.06 28.91
C ASP A 306 28.47 -10.27 29.48
N TYR A 307 27.29 -10.88 29.41
CA TYR A 307 26.01 -10.28 29.81
C TYR A 307 25.72 -8.98 29.05
N LYS A 308 25.68 -9.10 27.73
CA LYS A 308 25.24 -8.05 26.80
C LYS A 308 24.00 -8.48 26.04
N ALA A 309 23.19 -7.52 25.60
CA ALA A 309 22.02 -7.78 24.77
C ALA A 309 21.75 -6.61 23.82
N TYR A 310 21.14 -6.93 22.68
CA TYR A 310 20.75 -5.97 21.66
C TYR A 310 19.29 -6.16 21.32
N ALA A 311 18.53 -5.07 21.31
CA ALA A 311 17.12 -5.03 20.96
C ALA A 311 16.89 -4.03 19.82
N LEU A 312 15.91 -4.32 18.97
CA LEU A 312 15.51 -3.45 17.88
C LEU A 312 14.00 -3.57 17.60
N ASN A 313 13.48 -2.67 16.77
CA ASN A 313 12.18 -2.83 16.15
C ASN A 313 12.23 -2.51 14.65
N ILE A 314 11.15 -2.86 13.95
CA ILE A 314 10.99 -2.58 12.51
C ILE A 314 11.00 -1.08 12.16
N GLY A 315 10.89 -0.20 13.16
CA GLY A 315 11.01 1.24 13.00
C GLY A 315 12.46 1.74 12.87
N GLY A 316 13.44 0.85 13.06
CA GLY A 316 14.86 1.21 13.13
C GLY A 316 15.27 1.78 14.49
N PHE A 317 14.40 1.70 15.51
CA PHE A 317 14.79 1.99 16.89
C PHE A 317 15.54 0.80 17.47
N PHE A 318 16.50 1.09 18.35
CA PHE A 318 17.35 0.07 18.94
C PHE A 318 17.78 0.44 20.35
N GLY A 319 18.18 -0.58 21.11
CA GLY A 319 18.76 -0.47 22.44
C GLY A 319 19.81 -1.54 22.66
N SER A 320 20.80 -1.24 23.49
CA SER A 320 21.94 -2.09 23.80
C SER A 320 22.26 -2.00 25.28
N ALA A 321 22.49 -3.14 25.91
CA ALA A 321 23.04 -3.22 27.26
C ALA A 321 24.35 -4.01 27.20
N LEU A 322 25.43 -3.44 27.75
CA LEU A 322 26.77 -4.02 27.76
C LEU A 322 27.21 -4.24 29.21
N ASN A 323 28.03 -5.26 29.45
CA ASN A 323 28.69 -5.53 30.74
C ASN A 323 27.73 -5.51 31.94
N GLN A 324 26.56 -6.15 31.81
CA GLN A 324 25.55 -6.17 32.87
C GLN A 324 25.88 -7.22 33.94
N PRO A 325 25.29 -7.14 35.14
CA PRO A 325 25.54 -8.12 36.19
C PRO A 325 24.98 -9.51 35.87
N THR A 326 23.92 -9.60 35.07
CA THR A 326 23.27 -10.85 34.65
C THR A 326 22.76 -10.77 33.22
N GLU A 327 22.54 -11.93 32.58
CA GLU A 327 21.93 -11.98 31.25
C GLU A 327 20.53 -11.38 31.23
N GLU A 328 19.73 -11.63 32.27
CA GLU A 328 18.38 -11.09 32.39
C GLU A 328 18.38 -9.56 32.53
N ALA A 329 19.33 -9.00 33.30
CA ALA A 329 19.53 -7.56 33.36
C ALA A 329 19.89 -6.97 31.99
N ALA A 330 20.74 -7.66 31.22
CA ALA A 330 21.05 -7.25 29.85
C ALA A 330 19.83 -7.25 28.93
N ARG A 331 19.05 -8.33 28.94
CA ARG A 331 17.83 -8.47 28.14
C ARG A 331 16.86 -7.31 28.42
N ASN A 332 16.56 -7.09 29.70
CA ASN A 332 15.60 -6.07 30.12
C ASN A 332 16.09 -4.65 29.81
N ALA A 333 17.35 -4.34 30.09
CA ALA A 333 17.92 -3.02 29.83
C ALA A 333 17.99 -2.69 28.32
N ALA A 334 18.32 -3.65 27.47
CA ALA A 334 18.35 -3.44 26.03
C ALA A 334 16.95 -3.13 25.46
N VAL A 335 15.93 -3.90 25.87
CA VAL A 335 14.53 -3.68 25.44
C VAL A 335 14.01 -2.36 25.99
N ASP A 336 14.23 -2.05 27.26
CA ASP A 336 13.79 -0.79 27.88
C ASP A 336 14.41 0.43 27.20
N GLN A 337 15.71 0.39 26.90
CA GLN A 337 16.37 1.47 26.15
C GLN A 337 15.78 1.65 24.75
N CYS A 338 15.52 0.54 24.03
CA CYS A 338 14.88 0.59 22.72
C CYS A 338 13.46 1.19 22.83
N GLN A 339 12.67 0.73 23.80
CA GLN A 339 11.29 1.16 23.99
C GLN A 339 11.21 2.64 24.37
N LYS A 340 12.12 3.13 25.22
CA LYS A 340 12.23 4.55 25.57
C LYS A 340 12.50 5.42 24.35
N ARG A 341 13.40 5.00 23.45
CA ARG A 341 13.70 5.72 22.20
C ARG A 341 12.51 5.70 21.24
N ALA A 342 11.84 4.56 21.10
CA ALA A 342 10.64 4.43 20.29
C ALA A 342 9.50 5.33 20.83
N ALA A 343 9.29 5.35 22.14
CA ALA A 343 8.28 6.20 22.79
C ALA A 343 8.59 7.69 22.66
N ALA A 344 9.86 8.10 22.79
CA ALA A 344 10.27 9.49 22.57
C ALA A 344 9.98 9.99 21.15
N ALA A 345 9.97 9.08 20.17
CA ALA A 345 9.61 9.36 18.78
C ALA A 345 8.14 9.02 18.46
N GLN A 346 7.30 8.77 19.48
CA GLN A 346 5.87 8.41 19.35
C GLN A 346 5.63 7.23 18.40
N SER A 347 6.57 6.27 18.37
CA SER A 347 6.47 5.07 17.54
C SER A 347 5.64 4.00 18.24
N PRO A 348 4.58 3.45 17.60
CA PRO A 348 3.77 2.37 18.19
C PRO A 348 4.45 1.00 18.08
N ARG A 349 5.68 0.92 17.55
CA ARG A 349 6.38 -0.34 17.26
C ARG A 349 7.08 -0.88 18.51
N ARG A 350 6.70 -2.09 18.93
CA ARG A 350 7.33 -2.78 20.06
C ARG A 350 8.76 -3.17 19.73
N CYS A 351 9.64 -3.00 20.72
CA CYS A 351 11.01 -3.49 20.66
C CYS A 351 11.12 -4.95 21.08
N GLU A 352 11.95 -5.69 20.37
CA GLU A 352 12.21 -7.11 20.60
C GLU A 352 13.70 -7.37 20.67
N LEU A 353 14.09 -8.45 21.36
CA LEU A 353 15.48 -8.87 21.42
C LEU A 353 15.93 -9.40 20.07
N TYR A 354 17.03 -8.84 19.56
CA TYR A 354 17.71 -9.36 18.40
C TYR A 354 18.80 -10.34 18.78
N ALA A 355 19.60 -9.99 19.79
CA ALA A 355 20.70 -10.82 20.25
C ALA A 355 20.90 -10.76 21.77
N VAL A 356 21.37 -11.87 22.33
CA VAL A 356 21.77 -12.02 23.73
C VAL A 356 23.16 -12.65 23.76
N GLY A 357 24.09 -11.99 24.43
CA GLY A 357 25.52 -12.26 24.26
C GLY A 357 25.94 -12.02 22.80
N ASN A 358 26.50 -13.05 22.17
CA ASN A 358 26.78 -13.03 20.73
C ASN A 358 25.77 -13.83 19.91
N LYS A 359 24.75 -14.41 20.54
CA LYS A 359 23.77 -15.29 19.88
C LYS A 359 22.57 -14.49 19.40
N VAL A 360 22.24 -14.63 18.11
CA VAL A 360 21.00 -14.08 17.55
C VAL A 360 19.80 -14.89 18.09
N VAL A 361 18.80 -14.19 18.62
CA VAL A 361 17.54 -14.74 19.16
C VAL A 361 16.30 -14.22 18.41
N TYR A 362 16.50 -13.40 17.38
CA TYR A 362 15.44 -12.83 16.56
C TYR A 362 14.72 -13.90 15.73
N SER A 363 13.38 -13.92 15.78
CA SER A 363 12.56 -14.98 15.17
C SER A 363 11.97 -14.65 13.81
N HIS A 364 11.97 -13.38 13.38
CA HIS A 364 11.24 -12.94 12.18
C HIS A 364 11.99 -13.16 10.86
N GLY A 365 13.22 -13.71 10.89
CA GLY A 365 14.05 -13.91 9.71
C GLY A 365 14.54 -12.59 9.08
N GLU A 366 15.13 -12.69 7.88
CA GLU A 366 15.52 -11.52 7.09
C GLU A 366 14.31 -10.95 6.33
N PRO A 367 14.11 -9.62 6.33
CA PRO A 367 13.02 -9.01 5.57
C PRO A 367 13.13 -9.29 4.07
N PRO A 368 12.02 -9.53 3.37
CA PRO A 368 12.01 -9.64 1.91
C PRO A 368 12.50 -8.35 1.25
N MET A 369 13.55 -8.44 0.43
CA MET A 369 14.18 -7.30 -0.24
C MET A 369 14.16 -7.47 -1.76
N PRO A 370 13.98 -6.38 -2.54
CA PRO A 370 14.18 -6.43 -3.97
C PRO A 370 15.68 -6.58 -4.30
N PRO A 371 16.03 -7.16 -5.47
CA PRO A 371 17.41 -7.22 -5.93
C PRO A 371 17.95 -5.80 -6.18
N GLN A 372 19.28 -5.65 -6.08
CA GLN A 372 19.94 -4.39 -6.42
C GLN A 372 20.03 -4.16 -7.94
N PRO A 373 20.09 -2.89 -8.39
CA PRO A 373 20.00 -1.66 -7.60
C PRO A 373 18.56 -1.37 -7.14
N TRP A 374 18.38 -0.83 -5.93
CA TRP A 374 17.07 -0.60 -5.31
C TRP A 374 16.28 0.58 -5.87
N PHE A 375 16.97 1.48 -6.55
CA PHE A 375 16.41 2.60 -7.28
C PHE A 375 17.38 2.95 -8.41
N ARG A 376 16.88 3.65 -9.42
CA ARG A 376 17.69 4.19 -10.51
C ARG A 376 17.23 5.61 -10.77
N HIS A 377 18.19 6.48 -11.02
CA HIS A 377 17.87 7.84 -11.41
C HIS A 377 17.59 7.90 -12.92
N ASP A 378 16.48 8.53 -13.29
CA ASP A 378 16.07 8.72 -14.68
C ASP A 378 15.44 10.10 -14.88
N PRO A 379 16.18 11.05 -15.49
CA PRO A 379 15.72 12.42 -15.72
C PRO A 379 14.43 12.54 -16.53
N ILE A 380 14.04 11.51 -17.29
CA ILE A 380 12.81 11.52 -18.10
C ILE A 380 11.57 11.28 -17.22
N THR A 381 11.70 10.42 -16.21
CA THR A 381 10.57 10.02 -15.35
C THR A 381 10.57 10.69 -13.99
N GLU A 382 11.72 11.20 -13.54
CA GLU A 382 11.85 11.84 -12.24
C GLU A 382 11.03 13.14 -12.17
N ARG A 383 10.33 13.28 -11.05
CA ARG A 383 9.55 14.48 -10.74
C ARG A 383 9.74 14.84 -9.28
N ALA A 384 9.58 16.11 -8.96
CA ALA A 384 9.56 16.57 -7.58
C ALA A 384 8.52 15.79 -6.78
N PHE A 385 8.91 15.36 -5.57
CA PHE A 385 8.03 14.67 -4.66
C PHE A 385 6.93 15.62 -4.19
N VAL A 386 5.67 15.21 -4.40
CA VAL A 386 4.49 15.90 -3.89
C VAL A 386 3.65 14.88 -3.11
N PRO A 387 3.44 15.05 -1.79
CA PRO A 387 2.75 14.05 -0.96
C PRO A 387 1.37 13.63 -1.47
N LYS A 388 0.62 14.58 -2.06
CA LYS A 388 -0.73 14.34 -2.58
C LYS A 388 -0.75 13.34 -3.75
N ASP A 389 0.33 13.30 -4.52
CA ASP A 389 0.48 12.48 -5.72
C ASP A 389 1.01 11.08 -5.38
N PHE A 390 1.36 10.81 -4.11
CA PHE A 390 1.85 9.50 -3.69
C PHE A 390 0.78 8.41 -3.94
N PRO A 391 1.12 7.35 -4.70
CA PRO A 391 0.14 6.37 -5.17
C PRO A 391 -0.26 5.38 -4.08
N MET A 392 -1.42 4.74 -4.25
CA MET A 392 -1.90 3.57 -3.49
C MET A 392 -2.11 3.75 -1.97
N VAL A 393 -1.88 4.93 -1.42
CA VAL A 393 -2.07 5.22 0.01
C VAL A 393 -3.32 6.08 0.27
N ARG A 394 -3.85 6.03 1.49
CA ARG A 394 -4.98 6.85 1.96
C ARG A 394 -4.53 8.27 2.31
N ASP A 395 -5.47 9.20 2.40
CA ASP A 395 -5.14 10.62 2.67
C ASP A 395 -4.40 10.84 3.99
N GLN A 396 -4.73 10.09 5.05
CA GLN A 396 -3.99 10.14 6.32
C GLN A 396 -2.49 9.83 6.14
N ALA A 397 -2.15 8.89 5.27
CA ALA A 397 -0.76 8.54 4.98
C ALA A 397 -0.04 9.67 4.21
N ARG A 398 -0.75 10.35 3.30
CA ARG A 398 -0.24 11.52 2.57
C ARG A 398 0.03 12.68 3.52
N THR A 399 -0.89 12.98 4.42
CA THR A 399 -0.69 13.99 5.47
C THR A 399 0.50 13.65 6.36
N ARG A 400 0.71 12.36 6.68
CA ARG A 400 1.88 11.93 7.45
C ARG A 400 3.20 12.14 6.69
N LEU A 401 3.22 11.86 5.39
CA LEU A 401 4.39 12.14 4.53
C LEU A 401 4.68 13.65 4.45
N GLU A 402 3.64 14.46 4.31
CA GLU A 402 3.75 15.91 4.32
C GLU A 402 4.35 16.43 5.64
N ASN A 403 3.87 15.94 6.78
CA ASN A 403 4.30 16.43 8.09
C ASN A 403 5.65 15.90 8.56
N LEU A 404 6.03 14.67 8.19
CA LEU A 404 7.22 14.01 8.72
C LEU A 404 8.34 13.86 7.69
N PHE A 405 8.01 13.57 6.44
CA PHE A 405 9.02 13.27 5.41
C PHE A 405 9.52 14.54 4.73
N ALA A 406 8.61 15.41 4.26
CA ALA A 406 8.98 16.64 3.56
C ALA A 406 9.92 17.58 4.36
N PRO A 407 9.72 17.81 5.67
CA PRO A 407 10.58 18.73 6.44
C PRO A 407 11.87 18.08 6.99
N ALA A 408 12.08 16.78 6.81
CA ALA A 408 13.23 16.09 7.40
C ALA A 408 14.58 16.56 6.80
N ALA A 409 15.69 16.10 7.38
CA ALA A 409 17.00 16.26 6.75
C ALA A 409 17.10 15.43 5.45
N LYS A 410 18.05 15.80 4.59
CA LYS A 410 18.37 15.07 3.35
C LYS A 410 19.06 13.73 3.65
N SER A 411 19.03 12.81 2.68
CA SER A 411 19.21 11.35 2.83
C SER A 411 18.02 10.69 3.53
N ARG A 412 16.90 10.63 2.78
CA ARG A 412 15.63 10.02 3.17
C ARG A 412 15.03 9.20 2.03
N SER A 413 14.18 8.25 2.36
CA SER A 413 13.53 7.38 1.37
C SER A 413 12.12 6.98 1.79
N VAL A 414 11.24 6.77 0.81
CA VAL A 414 9.96 6.10 1.01
C VAL A 414 9.90 4.85 0.14
N ALA A 415 9.64 3.71 0.77
CA ALA A 415 9.33 2.45 0.12
C ALA A 415 7.81 2.20 0.15
N LEU A 416 7.30 1.58 -0.91
CA LEU A 416 5.91 1.19 -1.08
C LEU A 416 5.82 -0.32 -1.31
N GLY A 417 4.83 -0.96 -0.70
CA GLY A 417 4.49 -2.36 -0.87
C GLY A 417 3.30 -2.54 -1.82
N PRO A 418 3.10 -3.77 -2.33
CA PRO A 418 2.09 -4.06 -3.35
C PRO A 418 0.64 -3.83 -2.88
N GLY A 419 0.38 -3.87 -1.57
CA GLY A 419 -0.93 -3.58 -0.97
C GLY A 419 -1.09 -2.14 -0.48
N GLY A 420 -0.18 -1.22 -0.84
CA GLY A 420 -0.20 0.17 -0.38
C GLY A 420 0.39 0.38 1.01
N GLN A 421 0.99 -0.65 1.63
CA GLN A 421 1.83 -0.47 2.81
C GLN A 421 3.01 0.42 2.44
N TYR A 422 3.43 1.32 3.32
CA TYR A 422 4.58 2.17 3.04
C TYR A 422 5.41 2.35 4.29
N PHE A 423 6.68 2.64 4.10
CA PHE A 423 7.59 2.98 5.17
C PHE A 423 8.54 4.11 4.74
N MET A 424 8.81 5.03 5.64
CA MET A 424 9.73 6.14 5.41
C MET A 424 10.96 6.02 6.31
N ALA A 425 12.14 6.12 5.72
CA ALA A 425 13.41 6.22 6.44
C ALA A 425 13.87 7.68 6.42
N LEU A 426 14.13 8.24 7.60
CA LEU A 426 14.56 9.63 7.78
C LEU A 426 15.95 9.67 8.42
N GLY A 427 16.72 10.72 8.12
CA GLY A 427 18.00 11.01 8.77
C GLY A 427 19.05 9.90 8.57
N ALA A 428 19.07 9.30 7.38
CA ALA A 428 20.11 8.33 7.01
C ALA A 428 21.44 9.04 6.71
N THR A 429 22.52 8.28 6.67
CA THR A 429 23.86 8.81 6.33
C THR A 429 24.10 8.89 4.81
N SER A 430 23.33 8.14 4.02
CA SER A 430 23.30 8.19 2.57
C SER A 430 21.93 7.82 2.03
N VAL A 431 21.69 8.09 0.74
CA VAL A 431 20.45 7.70 0.07
C VAL A 431 20.31 6.18 -0.06
N GLU A 432 21.43 5.46 -0.20
CA GLU A 432 21.45 3.98 -0.20
C GLU A 432 21.06 3.41 1.16
N ASP A 433 21.58 3.99 2.26
CA ASP A 433 21.18 3.59 3.63
C ASP A 433 19.69 3.88 3.87
N ALA A 434 19.21 5.03 3.39
CA ALA A 434 17.79 5.37 3.48
C ALA A 434 16.92 4.36 2.72
N ALA A 435 17.28 4.05 1.46
CA ALA A 435 16.56 3.10 0.62
C ALA A 435 16.55 1.70 1.22
N ARG A 436 17.71 1.24 1.71
CA ARG A 436 17.80 -0.06 2.38
C ARG A 436 16.85 -0.16 3.56
N ARG A 437 16.90 0.82 4.46
CA ARG A 437 16.10 0.82 5.69
C ARG A 437 14.61 0.93 5.39
N SER A 438 14.21 1.76 4.43
CA SER A 438 12.81 1.89 4.05
C SER A 438 12.29 0.59 3.44
N LEU A 439 13.07 -0.07 2.59
CA LEU A 439 12.74 -1.36 1.99
C LEU A 439 12.68 -2.50 3.01
N GLU A 440 13.67 -2.62 3.90
CA GLU A 440 13.70 -3.66 4.94
C GLU A 440 12.45 -3.55 5.83
N SER A 441 12.17 -2.35 6.34
CA SER A 441 10.99 -2.10 7.19
C SER A 441 9.68 -2.31 6.44
N CYS A 442 9.60 -1.88 5.18
CA CYS A 442 8.40 -2.11 4.35
C CYS A 442 8.20 -3.60 4.07
N GLY A 443 9.24 -4.32 3.68
CA GLY A 443 9.19 -5.75 3.38
C GLY A 443 8.81 -6.58 4.60
N ALA A 444 9.31 -6.23 5.78
CA ALA A 444 8.91 -6.86 7.04
C ALA A 444 7.42 -6.67 7.37
N ILE A 445 6.83 -5.52 7.01
CA ILE A 445 5.40 -5.24 7.22
C ILE A 445 4.54 -5.89 6.14
N ALA A 446 4.98 -5.83 4.88
CA ALA A 446 4.22 -6.31 3.73
C ALA A 446 4.31 -7.83 3.55
N GLY A 447 5.34 -8.49 4.09
CA GLY A 447 5.63 -9.90 3.84
C GLY A 447 6.16 -10.19 2.43
N SER A 448 6.47 -9.15 1.65
CA SER A 448 6.94 -9.23 0.27
C SER A 448 7.87 -8.06 -0.04
N ALA A 449 8.73 -8.20 -1.05
CA ALA A 449 9.63 -7.13 -1.46
C ALA A 449 8.85 -5.85 -1.84
N CYS A 450 9.24 -4.74 -1.22
CA CYS A 450 8.75 -3.41 -1.55
C CYS A 450 9.59 -2.77 -2.67
N MET A 451 9.14 -1.61 -3.15
CA MET A 451 9.84 -0.79 -4.14
C MET A 451 10.12 0.59 -3.56
N THR A 452 11.32 1.12 -3.84
CA THR A 452 11.66 2.51 -3.50
C THR A 452 10.92 3.44 -4.45
N VAL A 453 10.09 4.34 -3.92
CA VAL A 453 9.27 5.27 -4.71
C VAL A 453 9.83 6.69 -4.63
N VAL A 454 10.40 7.06 -3.48
CA VAL A 454 10.95 8.39 -3.24
C VAL A 454 12.35 8.27 -2.67
N ILE A 455 13.27 9.07 -3.20
CA ILE A 455 14.58 9.36 -2.63
C ILE A 455 14.67 10.87 -2.47
N ASP A 456 15.00 11.33 -1.27
CA ASP A 456 15.08 12.74 -0.91
C ASP A 456 13.82 13.54 -1.27
N ASP A 457 13.88 14.28 -2.37
CA ASP A 457 12.87 15.22 -2.84
C ASP A 457 12.29 14.84 -4.21
N VAL A 458 12.59 13.63 -4.70
CA VAL A 458 12.18 13.17 -6.04
C VAL A 458 11.50 11.81 -6.01
N PHE A 459 10.47 11.66 -6.83
CA PHE A 459 9.97 10.34 -7.22
C PHE A 459 11.00 9.67 -8.14
N VAL A 460 11.52 8.50 -7.74
CA VAL A 460 12.49 7.71 -8.51
C VAL A 460 11.83 6.64 -9.39
N VAL A 461 10.51 6.70 -9.50
CA VAL A 461 9.70 5.86 -10.38
C VAL A 461 8.63 6.74 -11.04
N PRO A 462 8.23 6.44 -12.30
CA PRO A 462 7.17 7.17 -12.98
C PRO A 462 5.83 6.98 -12.26
N ILE A 463 5.28 8.08 -11.71
CA ILE A 463 3.97 8.09 -11.06
C ILE A 463 2.90 8.43 -12.10
N PRO A 464 1.97 7.50 -12.42
CA PRO A 464 0.97 7.74 -13.45
C PRO A 464 -0.03 8.82 -13.01
N THR A 465 -0.42 9.66 -13.96
CA THR A 465 -1.38 10.75 -13.79
C THR A 465 -2.62 10.59 -14.66
N LEU A 466 -2.50 9.87 -15.78
CA LEU A 466 -3.61 9.60 -16.70
C LEU A 466 -4.55 8.50 -16.17
N LEU A 467 -3.99 7.56 -15.41
CA LEU A 467 -4.72 6.43 -14.83
C LEU A 467 -4.30 6.22 -13.38
N ARG A 468 -5.21 5.62 -12.59
CA ARG A 468 -4.99 5.38 -11.17
C ARG A 468 -4.09 4.18 -10.97
N ALA A 469 -3.00 4.33 -10.21
CA ALA A 469 -2.18 3.21 -9.74
C ALA A 469 -2.92 2.40 -8.66
N ASN A 470 -3.10 1.11 -8.90
CA ASN A 470 -3.91 0.21 -8.07
C ASN A 470 -3.10 -0.97 -7.49
N GLY A 471 -1.84 -1.12 -7.90
CA GLY A 471 -0.98 -2.22 -7.49
C GLY A 471 0.35 -2.20 -8.25
N PHE A 472 1.24 -3.14 -7.95
CA PHE A 472 2.46 -3.33 -8.73
C PHE A 472 2.20 -4.19 -9.96
N PHE A 473 2.86 -3.84 -11.05
CA PHE A 473 2.75 -4.57 -12.30
C PHE A 473 3.88 -5.60 -12.43
N HIS A 474 3.51 -6.85 -12.66
CA HIS A 474 4.45 -7.96 -12.87
C HIS A 474 4.08 -8.68 -14.17
N ALA A 475 4.75 -8.34 -15.28
CA ALA A 475 4.45 -8.91 -16.59
C ALA A 475 4.51 -10.45 -16.61
N ALA A 476 5.53 -11.04 -15.98
CA ALA A 476 5.76 -12.49 -15.95
C ALA A 476 4.59 -13.30 -15.35
N THR A 477 3.82 -12.71 -14.44
CA THR A 477 2.72 -13.37 -13.72
C THR A 477 1.36 -12.75 -14.02
N ASN A 478 1.28 -11.78 -14.94
CA ASN A 478 0.03 -11.07 -15.21
C ASN A 478 -0.92 -11.93 -16.06
N PRO A 479 -2.10 -12.31 -15.54
CA PRO A 479 -3.01 -13.20 -16.25
C PRO A 479 -3.66 -12.57 -17.49
N SER A 480 -3.71 -11.23 -17.58
CA SER A 480 -4.25 -10.53 -18.75
C SER A 480 -3.35 -10.67 -19.96
N ILE A 481 -2.05 -10.92 -19.76
CA ILE A 481 -1.10 -11.15 -20.86
C ILE A 481 -1.09 -12.64 -21.20
N LEU A 482 -1.14 -12.93 -22.49
CA LEU A 482 -0.96 -14.27 -23.06
C LEU A 482 0.32 -14.93 -22.53
N ALA A 483 0.22 -16.19 -22.10
CA ALA A 483 1.26 -16.85 -21.32
C ALA A 483 2.61 -16.93 -22.04
N ASP A 484 2.61 -17.12 -23.36
CA ASP A 484 3.80 -17.17 -24.22
C ASP A 484 4.45 -15.80 -24.45
N ALA A 485 3.70 -14.71 -24.26
CA ALA A 485 4.20 -13.34 -24.41
C ALA A 485 4.80 -12.74 -23.12
N ARG A 486 4.46 -13.30 -21.95
CA ARG A 486 4.80 -12.72 -20.63
C ARG A 486 6.29 -12.47 -20.42
N ASP A 487 7.11 -13.47 -20.74
CA ASP A 487 8.57 -13.39 -20.55
C ASP A 487 9.21 -12.35 -21.48
N GLU A 488 8.71 -12.24 -22.71
CA GLU A 488 9.17 -11.22 -23.66
C GLU A 488 8.80 -9.81 -23.19
N VAL A 489 7.57 -9.61 -22.71
CA VAL A 489 7.13 -8.33 -22.14
C VAL A 489 7.98 -7.97 -20.91
N ALA A 490 8.18 -8.92 -19.99
CA ALA A 490 9.00 -8.71 -18.80
C ALA A 490 10.43 -8.29 -19.17
N ARG A 491 11.04 -8.96 -20.16
CA ARG A 491 12.37 -8.61 -20.65
C ARG A 491 12.42 -7.21 -21.27
N LYS A 492 11.46 -6.88 -22.14
CA LYS A 492 11.39 -5.56 -22.81
C LYS A 492 11.19 -4.40 -21.83
N LEU A 493 10.46 -4.63 -20.74
CA LEU A 493 10.26 -3.63 -19.67
C LEU A 493 11.46 -3.52 -18.72
N GLY A 494 12.20 -4.61 -18.50
CA GLY A 494 13.40 -4.64 -17.65
C GLY A 494 14.54 -3.74 -18.15
N ASP A 495 14.55 -3.44 -19.46
CA ASP A 495 15.53 -2.56 -20.11
C ASP A 495 15.18 -1.06 -19.96
N GLY A 496 14.14 -0.72 -19.22
CA GLY A 496 13.38 0.52 -19.37
C GLY A 496 13.90 1.72 -18.59
N THR A 497 14.57 2.63 -19.29
CA THR A 497 14.50 4.08 -18.99
C THR A 497 13.25 4.68 -19.66
N GLY A 498 12.82 5.86 -19.23
CA GLY A 498 11.67 6.58 -19.76
C GLY A 498 10.32 6.00 -19.37
N TRP A 499 9.26 6.57 -19.94
CA TRP A 499 7.89 6.13 -19.71
C TRP A 499 7.60 4.85 -20.48
N ASN A 500 7.08 3.85 -19.77
CA ASN A 500 6.67 2.57 -20.34
C ASN A 500 5.18 2.33 -20.04
N ALA A 501 4.44 1.77 -20.98
CA ALA A 501 3.05 1.37 -20.78
C ALA A 501 2.76 0.04 -21.47
N VAL A 502 1.82 -0.72 -20.91
CA VAL A 502 1.34 -1.98 -21.46
C VAL A 502 -0.16 -1.90 -21.65
N ALA A 503 -0.59 -2.18 -22.88
CA ALA A 503 -1.99 -2.38 -23.22
C ALA A 503 -2.25 -3.83 -23.60
N VAL A 504 -3.48 -4.29 -23.40
CA VAL A 504 -3.91 -5.63 -23.74
C VAL A 504 -5.30 -5.56 -24.35
N GLY A 505 -5.56 -6.37 -25.37
CA GLY A 505 -6.88 -6.53 -25.97
C GLY A 505 -7.60 -7.80 -25.53
N THR A 506 -8.74 -8.08 -26.15
CA THR A 506 -9.62 -9.22 -25.83
C THR A 506 -8.93 -10.58 -25.93
N ALA A 507 -7.97 -10.74 -26.84
CA ALA A 507 -7.21 -11.99 -27.00
C ALA A 507 -6.01 -12.11 -26.03
N GLY A 508 -5.74 -11.10 -25.21
CA GLY A 508 -4.63 -11.11 -24.26
C GLY A 508 -3.28 -10.75 -24.88
N ARG A 509 -3.24 -10.31 -26.15
CA ARG A 509 -1.98 -9.98 -26.83
C ARG A 509 -1.52 -8.59 -26.38
N PRO A 510 -0.28 -8.45 -25.90
CA PRO A 510 0.19 -7.18 -25.38
C PRO A 510 0.56 -6.21 -26.51
N GLY A 511 0.30 -4.93 -26.28
CA GLY A 511 0.93 -3.81 -27.00
C GLY A 511 1.83 -3.03 -26.05
N LEU A 512 2.99 -2.59 -26.54
CA LEU A 512 4.01 -1.96 -25.71
C LEU A 512 4.34 -0.55 -26.20
N GLY A 513 4.25 0.42 -25.30
CA GLY A 513 4.81 1.76 -25.49
C GLY A 513 6.04 1.88 -24.61
N LEU A 514 7.23 1.81 -25.20
CA LEU A 514 8.49 1.71 -24.44
C LEU A 514 9.34 2.96 -24.61
N LYS A 515 10.08 3.33 -23.56
CA LYS A 515 11.10 4.40 -23.56
C LYS A 515 10.57 5.74 -24.09
N ALA A 516 9.31 6.05 -23.82
CA ALA A 516 8.70 7.29 -24.25
C ALA A 516 9.19 8.47 -23.40
N ALA A 517 9.14 9.67 -23.99
CA ALA A 517 9.52 10.91 -23.31
C ALA A 517 8.50 11.33 -22.23
N ASP A 518 7.25 10.88 -22.35
CA ASP A 518 6.15 11.24 -21.45
C ASP A 518 5.10 10.13 -21.37
N GLU A 519 4.25 10.22 -20.34
CA GLU A 519 3.20 9.25 -20.04
C GLU A 519 2.20 9.06 -21.19
N GLN A 520 1.79 10.15 -21.83
CA GLN A 520 0.78 10.12 -22.89
C GLN A 520 1.33 9.41 -24.14
N THR A 521 2.57 9.68 -24.50
CA THR A 521 3.26 9.03 -25.61
C THR A 521 3.43 7.53 -25.35
N ALA A 522 3.77 7.12 -24.13
CA ALA A 522 3.83 5.70 -23.75
C ALA A 522 2.46 5.03 -23.91
N VAL A 523 1.41 5.63 -23.34
CA VAL A 523 0.04 5.11 -23.41
C VAL A 523 -0.45 4.98 -24.85
N ASN A 524 -0.29 6.04 -25.65
CA ASN A 524 -0.69 6.04 -27.05
C ASN A 524 0.09 4.98 -27.86
N GLY A 525 1.39 4.85 -27.62
CA GLY A 525 2.24 3.83 -28.23
C GLY A 525 1.77 2.41 -27.90
N ALA A 526 1.47 2.13 -26.63
CA ALA A 526 1.01 0.82 -26.19
C ALA A 526 -0.34 0.44 -26.84
N LEU A 527 -1.29 1.38 -26.89
CA LEU A 527 -2.60 1.17 -27.51
C LEU A 527 -2.48 0.96 -29.03
N ALA A 528 -1.69 1.80 -29.71
CA ALA A 528 -1.46 1.68 -31.14
C ALA A 528 -0.74 0.38 -31.52
N ASP A 529 0.18 -0.09 -30.67
CA ASP A 529 0.85 -1.36 -30.88
C ASP A 529 -0.10 -2.53 -30.67
N CYS A 530 -0.91 -2.52 -29.60
CA CYS A 530 -1.93 -3.55 -29.33
C CYS A 530 -2.93 -3.68 -30.50
N ALA A 531 -3.40 -2.54 -31.03
CA ALA A 531 -4.42 -2.51 -32.09
C ALA A 531 -3.97 -3.14 -33.42
N LYS A 532 -2.68 -3.41 -33.62
CA LYS A 532 -2.17 -4.11 -34.82
C LYS A 532 -2.53 -5.60 -34.81
N HIS A 533 -2.74 -6.19 -33.64
CA HIS A 533 -2.83 -7.65 -33.46
C HIS A 533 -3.86 -8.11 -32.44
N ASP A 534 -4.61 -7.19 -31.82
CA ASP A 534 -5.73 -7.45 -30.91
C ASP A 534 -6.84 -6.37 -31.07
N SER A 535 -7.97 -6.58 -30.40
CA SER A 535 -9.15 -5.71 -30.39
C SER A 535 -9.51 -5.30 -28.96
N ASP A 536 -10.28 -4.21 -28.78
CA ASP A 536 -10.68 -3.67 -27.45
C ASP A 536 -9.51 -3.40 -26.50
N CYS A 537 -8.41 -2.89 -27.08
CA CYS A 537 -7.18 -2.58 -26.37
C CYS A 537 -7.41 -1.55 -25.27
N HIS A 538 -6.98 -1.89 -24.05
CA HIS A 538 -6.97 -1.00 -22.90
C HIS A 538 -5.65 -1.09 -22.15
N VAL A 539 -5.25 0.00 -21.50
CA VAL A 539 -4.01 0.05 -20.73
C VAL A 539 -4.17 -0.68 -19.40
N ILE A 540 -3.26 -1.59 -19.10
CA ILE A 540 -3.23 -2.34 -17.84
C ILE A 540 -2.05 -1.93 -16.94
N ALA A 541 -1.03 -1.27 -17.49
CA ALA A 541 0.12 -0.81 -16.74
C ALA A 541 0.73 0.48 -17.29
N ILE A 542 1.22 1.33 -16.39
CA ILE A 542 2.07 2.48 -16.67
C ILE A 542 3.22 2.46 -15.67
N GLY A 543 4.45 2.44 -16.17
CA GLY A 543 5.64 2.29 -15.34
C GLY A 543 5.62 0.96 -14.56
N PRO A 544 5.98 0.97 -13.26
CA PRO A 544 5.93 -0.22 -12.42
C PRO A 544 4.53 -0.51 -11.84
N PHE A 545 3.51 0.28 -12.21
CA PHE A 545 2.19 0.20 -11.60
C PHE A 545 1.17 -0.47 -12.52
N THR A 546 0.35 -1.34 -11.93
CA THR A 546 -0.92 -1.75 -12.52
C THR A 546 -1.88 -0.58 -12.42
N VAL A 547 -2.55 -0.23 -13.50
CA VAL A 547 -3.41 0.95 -13.56
C VAL A 547 -4.87 0.61 -13.87
N GLY A 548 -5.78 1.50 -13.45
CA GLY A 548 -7.19 1.46 -13.80
C GLY A 548 -7.77 2.86 -13.97
N PRO A 549 -9.05 3.00 -14.32
CA PRO A 549 -9.69 4.29 -14.51
C PRO A 549 -9.61 5.16 -13.24
N LEU A 550 -9.56 6.49 -13.42
CA LEU A 550 -9.49 7.49 -12.33
C LEU A 550 -10.81 7.62 -11.52
N ASN A 551 -11.83 6.84 -11.89
CA ASN A 551 -13.27 6.95 -11.62
C ASN A 551 -14.00 7.83 -12.63
#